data_AF-A0A1U7Y465-F1
#
_entry.id   AF-A0A1U7Y465-F1
#
_cell.length_a   1.000
_cell.length_b   1.000
_cell.length_c   1.000
_cell.angle_alpha   90.00
_cell.angle_beta   90.00
_cell.angle_gamma   90.00
#
_symmetry.space_group_name_H-M   'P 1'
#
loop_
_entity.id
_entity.type
_entity.pdbx_description
1 polymer ?
#
loop_
_entity_poly.entity_id
_entity_poly.type
_entity_poly.pdbx_seq_one_letter_code
_entity_poly.pdbx_strand_id
1 'polypeptide(L)'
;MIGELENDFKLNMTRSKLKRAKVMILEKLDGSFNDEYNKLKAYGQELRLSNPGSNVAINISKDTLEEGKRRFLRLYICFQALKLGFKSGLRPLIGLDGTFLKGKCKGQLLVAMGQDSMNQFYPLAWAVVDKETSRTWSWFVDLLKRSLDLNNGAGVTFISDMQKGLLDAVSTVLPDAHHRYCARHIEVNWLKKIEEWRNEEVDVVVYLEYL
;
A
#
# COMPACT_ATOMS: atom_id res chain seq x y z
N MET A 1 -32.32 -16.33 13.05
CA MET A 1 -32.32 -15.45 11.85
C MET A 1 -33.07 -16.01 10.64
N ILE A 2 -32.66 -17.10 9.96
CA ILE A 2 -33.46 -17.63 8.81
C ILE A 2 -34.84 -18.13 9.27
N GLY A 3 -34.88 -18.97 10.32
CA GLY A 3 -36.14 -19.51 10.83
C GLY A 3 -37.08 -18.47 11.43
N GLU A 4 -36.56 -17.39 12.02
CA GLU A 4 -37.38 -16.26 12.51
C GLU A 4 -38.01 -15.49 11.34
N LEU A 5 -37.26 -15.22 10.28
CA LEU A 5 -37.77 -14.52 9.10
C LEU A 5 -38.82 -15.34 8.32
N GLU A 6 -38.67 -16.67 8.31
CA GLU A 6 -39.65 -17.58 7.71
C GLU A 6 -40.93 -17.68 8.54
N ASN A 7 -40.81 -17.76 9.87
CA ASN A 7 -41.96 -17.90 10.76
C ASN A 7 -42.75 -16.60 10.95
N ASP A 8 -42.05 -15.48 11.15
CA ASP A 8 -42.69 -14.21 11.53
C ASP A 8 -43.18 -13.42 10.30
N PHE A 9 -42.51 -13.57 9.16
CA PHE A 9 -42.81 -12.80 7.94
C PHE A 9 -43.24 -13.66 6.74
N LYS A 10 -43.29 -15.00 6.88
CA LYS A 10 -43.64 -15.95 5.81
C LYS A 10 -42.81 -15.76 4.52
N LEU A 11 -41.58 -15.29 4.66
CA LEU A 11 -40.68 -15.06 3.54
C LEU A 11 -39.85 -16.32 3.27
N ASN A 12 -39.94 -16.88 2.06
CA ASN A 12 -39.05 -17.96 1.65
C ASN A 12 -37.62 -17.42 1.45
N MET A 13 -36.75 -17.66 2.43
CA MET A 13 -35.45 -17.01 2.55
C MET A 13 -34.29 -17.99 2.41
N THR A 14 -33.66 -17.97 1.25
CA THR A 14 -32.39 -18.68 1.03
C THR A 14 -31.21 -17.88 1.58
N ARG A 15 -30.10 -18.55 1.95
CA ARG A 15 -28.84 -17.90 2.33
C ARG A 15 -28.38 -16.85 1.30
N SER A 16 -28.58 -17.12 0.01
CA SER A 16 -28.24 -16.19 -1.08
C SER A 16 -29.11 -14.92 -1.08
N LYS A 17 -30.39 -15.01 -0.69
CA LYS A 17 -31.27 -13.82 -0.52
C LYS A 17 -30.82 -12.99 0.68
N LEU A 18 -30.51 -13.62 1.82
CA LEU A 18 -30.00 -12.92 3.00
C LEU A 18 -28.67 -12.21 2.75
N LYS A 19 -27.74 -12.86 2.04
CA LYS A 19 -26.46 -12.26 1.67
C LYS A 19 -26.68 -11.01 0.80
N ARG A 20 -27.59 -11.07 -0.19
CA ARG A 20 -27.94 -9.90 -1.03
C ARG A 20 -28.62 -8.79 -0.23
N ALA A 21 -29.58 -9.12 0.64
CA ALA A 21 -30.23 -8.15 1.53
C ALA A 21 -29.23 -7.46 2.45
N LYS A 22 -28.30 -8.21 3.05
CA LYS A 22 -27.20 -7.67 3.85
C LYS A 22 -26.31 -6.73 3.03
N VAL A 23 -25.94 -7.11 1.80
CA VAL A 23 -25.14 -6.24 0.91
C VAL A 23 -25.88 -4.95 0.58
N MET A 24 -27.17 -5.01 0.22
CA MET A 24 -27.98 -3.82 -0.07
C MET A 24 -28.12 -2.89 1.14
N ILE A 25 -28.31 -3.44 2.34
CA ILE A 25 -28.38 -2.66 3.58
C ILE A 25 -27.03 -1.99 3.86
N LEU A 26 -25.92 -2.73 3.73
CA LEU A 26 -24.57 -2.18 3.91
C LEU A 26 -24.26 -1.09 2.89
N GLU A 27 -24.67 -1.24 1.63
CA GLU A 27 -24.51 -0.20 0.60
C GLU A 27 -25.33 1.06 0.89
N LYS A 28 -26.53 0.92 1.48
CA LYS A 28 -27.32 2.06 1.93
C LYS A 28 -26.74 2.74 3.17
N LEU A 29 -26.15 1.98 4.09
CA LEU A 29 -25.60 2.49 5.36
C LEU A 29 -24.22 3.15 5.16
N ASP A 30 -23.32 2.50 4.43
CA ASP A 30 -21.94 2.98 4.22
C ASP A 30 -21.87 4.12 3.17
N GLY A 31 -22.97 4.37 2.44
CA GLY A 31 -22.97 5.26 1.30
C GLY A 31 -22.23 4.68 0.09
N SER A 32 -22.13 5.47 -0.99
CA SER A 32 -21.41 5.05 -2.18
C SER A 32 -19.93 5.35 -2.04
N PHE A 33 -19.08 4.32 -2.12
CA PHE A 33 -17.62 4.48 -2.22
C PHE A 33 -17.22 5.45 -3.34
N ASN A 34 -18.02 5.56 -4.41
CA ASN A 34 -17.78 6.56 -5.44
C ASN A 34 -17.87 7.99 -4.90
N ASP A 35 -18.80 8.27 -4.00
CA ASP A 35 -18.97 9.61 -3.42
C ASP A 35 -17.78 9.99 -2.53
N GLU A 36 -17.18 9.02 -1.83
CA GLU A 36 -15.96 9.25 -1.04
C GLU A 36 -14.75 9.51 -1.93
N TYR A 37 -14.59 8.73 -3.01
CA TYR A 37 -13.52 8.96 -3.99
C TYR A 37 -13.64 10.33 -4.66
N ASN A 38 -14.87 10.81 -4.90
CA ASN A 38 -15.12 12.16 -5.41
C ASN A 38 -14.65 13.25 -4.43
N LYS A 39 -14.60 12.98 -3.13
CA LYS A 39 -14.12 13.91 -2.09
C LYS A 39 -12.61 13.91 -1.91
N LEU A 40 -11.84 12.98 -2.50
CA LEU A 40 -10.39 12.89 -2.31
C LEU A 40 -9.65 14.20 -2.61
N LYS A 41 -10.07 14.93 -3.64
CA LYS A 41 -9.48 16.25 -3.95
C LYS A 41 -9.74 17.27 -2.86
N ALA A 42 -10.97 17.32 -2.34
CA ALA A 42 -11.35 18.20 -1.25
C ALA A 42 -10.57 17.85 0.03
N TYR A 43 -10.51 16.57 0.41
CA TYR A 43 -9.66 16.13 1.54
C TYR A 43 -8.20 16.48 1.33
N GLY A 44 -7.66 16.29 0.12
CA GLY A 44 -6.29 16.69 -0.17
C GLY A 44 -6.07 18.20 -0.04
N GLN A 45 -7.07 19.03 -0.36
CA GLN A 45 -7.01 20.48 -0.16
C GLN A 45 -7.06 20.82 1.33
N GLU A 46 -8.00 20.23 2.08
CA GLU A 46 -8.11 20.42 3.52
C GLU A 46 -6.84 20.01 4.27
N LEU A 47 -6.19 18.91 3.88
CA LEU A 47 -4.90 18.51 4.45
C LEU A 47 -3.80 19.54 4.22
N ARG A 48 -3.79 20.21 3.06
CA ARG A 48 -2.81 21.28 2.77
C ARG A 48 -3.11 22.55 3.55
N LEU A 49 -4.38 22.89 3.74
CA LEU A 49 -4.81 24.08 4.48
C LEU A 49 -4.58 23.92 5.98
N SER A 50 -4.99 22.79 6.55
CA SER A 50 -4.86 22.49 7.98
C SER A 50 -3.44 22.19 8.42
N ASN A 51 -2.58 21.69 7.52
CA ASN A 51 -1.18 21.35 7.83
C ASN A 51 -0.23 22.03 6.83
N PRO A 52 -0.04 23.36 6.92
CA PRO A 52 0.84 24.10 6.04
C PRO A 52 2.25 23.50 5.97
N GLY A 53 2.81 23.46 4.76
CA GLY A 53 4.08 22.82 4.47
C GLY A 53 3.98 21.34 4.13
N SER A 54 2.87 20.65 4.43
CA SER A 54 2.72 19.22 4.08
C SER A 54 2.66 19.00 2.56
N ASN A 55 3.27 17.91 2.10
CA ASN A 55 3.24 17.50 0.71
C ASN A 55 2.09 16.51 0.50
N VAL A 56 1.10 16.91 -0.29
CA VAL A 56 -0.01 16.06 -0.71
C VAL A 56 -0.07 16.08 -2.23
N ALA A 57 -0.07 14.90 -2.86
CA ALA A 57 -0.22 14.77 -4.31
C ALA A 57 -1.33 13.78 -4.63
N ILE A 58 -2.25 14.16 -5.52
CA ILE A 58 -3.38 13.33 -5.93
C ILE A 58 -3.42 13.32 -7.45
N ASN A 59 -3.33 12.13 -8.04
CA ASN A 59 -3.51 11.93 -9.47
C ASN A 59 -4.77 11.11 -9.73
N ILE A 60 -5.59 11.66 -10.61
CA ILE A 60 -6.80 11.04 -11.16
C ILE A 60 -6.60 11.04 -12.69
N SER A 61 -7.10 10.02 -13.40
CA SER A 61 -7.01 9.96 -14.86
C SER A 61 -7.58 11.22 -15.49
N LYS A 62 -6.92 11.67 -16.56
CA LYS A 62 -7.45 12.75 -17.41
C LYS A 62 -8.58 12.23 -18.27
N ASP A 63 -8.48 10.99 -18.71
CA ASP A 63 -9.50 10.30 -19.49
C ASP A 63 -10.70 10.00 -18.61
N THR A 64 -11.87 10.43 -19.08
CA THR A 64 -13.15 10.00 -18.54
C THR A 64 -13.45 8.59 -19.02
N LEU A 65 -13.73 7.70 -18.08
CA LEU A 65 -14.36 6.41 -18.35
C LEU A 65 -15.78 6.65 -18.89
N GLU A 66 -16.43 5.58 -19.36
CA GLU A 66 -17.87 5.59 -19.64
C GLU A 66 -18.64 6.16 -18.44
N GLU A 67 -19.74 6.88 -18.72
CA GLU A 67 -20.57 7.58 -17.72
C GLU A 67 -19.91 8.79 -17.01
N GLY A 68 -18.80 9.33 -17.53
CA GLY A 68 -18.19 10.56 -16.99
C GLY A 68 -17.40 10.35 -15.69
N LYS A 69 -17.14 9.09 -15.31
CA LYS A 69 -16.34 8.73 -14.14
C LYS A 69 -14.85 8.89 -14.43
N ARG A 70 -14.06 9.31 -13.44
CA ARG A 70 -12.58 9.39 -13.57
C ARG A 70 -11.93 8.35 -12.67
N ARG A 71 -10.84 7.73 -13.16
CA ARG A 71 -10.16 6.67 -12.44
C ARG A 71 -9.16 7.27 -11.44
N PHE A 72 -9.25 6.87 -10.17
CA PHE A 72 -8.18 7.14 -9.22
C PHE A 72 -6.90 6.41 -9.63
N LEU A 73 -5.77 7.11 -9.60
CA LEU A 73 -4.47 6.52 -9.95
C LEU A 73 -3.59 6.37 -8.71
N ARG A 74 -3.37 7.48 -7.99
CA ARG A 74 -2.46 7.51 -6.85
C ARG A 74 -2.66 8.73 -5.95
N LEU A 75 -2.36 8.55 -4.68
CA LEU A 75 -2.32 9.55 -3.62
C LEU A 75 -0.97 9.43 -2.91
N TYR A 76 -0.37 10.55 -2.55
CA TYR A 76 0.81 10.62 -1.68
C TYR A 76 0.57 11.66 -0.60
N ILE A 77 1.01 11.35 0.62
CA ILE A 77 0.92 12.23 1.78
C ILE A 77 2.25 12.17 2.55
N CYS A 78 2.81 13.34 2.88
CA CYS A 78 3.91 13.52 3.81
C CYS A 78 3.69 14.81 4.61
N PHE A 79 3.47 14.67 5.92
CA PHE A 79 3.14 15.80 6.79
C PHE A 79 4.36 16.63 7.15
N GLN A 80 4.16 17.95 7.30
CA GLN A 80 5.23 18.87 7.72
C GLN A 80 5.89 18.45 9.03
N ALA A 81 5.08 18.05 10.03
CA ALA A 81 5.59 17.59 11.31
C ALA A 81 6.53 16.37 11.17
N LEU A 82 6.20 15.42 10.30
CA LEU A 82 6.99 14.21 10.07
C LEU A 82 8.32 14.53 9.37
N LYS A 83 8.31 15.46 8.41
CA LYS A 83 9.52 15.96 7.75
C LYS A 83 10.47 16.61 8.76
N LEU A 84 9.94 17.47 9.63
CA LEU A 84 10.73 18.14 10.67
C LEU A 84 11.25 17.14 11.70
N GLY A 85 10.43 16.19 12.12
CA GLY A 85 10.84 15.10 13.01
C GLY A 85 12.02 14.33 12.43
N PHE A 86 11.92 13.93 11.16
CA PHE A 86 12.99 13.20 10.49
C PHE A 86 14.31 13.96 10.53
N LYS A 87 14.29 15.23 10.14
CA LYS A 87 15.49 16.09 10.11
C LYS A 87 16.06 16.41 11.49
N SER A 88 15.22 16.43 12.54
CA SER A 88 15.64 16.91 13.86
C SER A 88 16.27 15.82 14.73
N GLY A 89 15.97 14.54 14.49
CA GLY A 89 16.49 13.50 15.39
C GLY A 89 16.20 12.05 15.03
N LEU A 90 15.60 11.76 13.88
CA LEU A 90 15.52 10.36 13.45
C LEU A 90 16.88 9.91 12.91
N ARG A 91 17.12 8.60 13.03
CA ARG A 91 18.26 7.96 12.38
C ARG A 91 18.11 8.16 10.87
N PRO A 92 19.21 8.29 10.12
CA PRO A 92 19.18 8.37 8.65
C PRO A 92 18.92 6.97 8.05
N LEU A 93 17.85 6.33 8.51
CA LEU A 93 17.41 4.99 8.16
C LEU A 93 15.92 5.05 7.78
N ILE A 94 15.61 4.61 6.56
CA ILE A 94 14.25 4.62 6.02
C ILE A 94 13.86 3.20 5.60
N GLY A 95 12.81 2.68 6.22
CA GLY A 95 12.15 1.45 5.80
C GLY A 95 11.13 1.73 4.69
N LEU A 96 11.12 0.93 3.62
CA LEU A 96 10.12 0.96 2.57
C LEU A 96 9.38 -0.37 2.51
N ASP A 97 8.05 -0.32 2.49
CA ASP A 97 7.21 -1.52 2.38
C ASP A 97 5.91 -1.23 1.63
N GLY A 98 5.35 -2.27 1.03
CA GLY A 98 4.10 -2.25 0.28
C GLY A 98 3.13 -3.29 0.84
N THR A 99 1.85 -2.94 0.96
CA THR A 99 0.83 -3.91 1.37
C THR A 99 -0.47 -3.75 0.60
N PHE A 100 -1.17 -4.86 0.38
CA PHE A 100 -2.45 -4.86 -0.31
C PHE A 100 -3.56 -4.28 0.57
N LEU A 101 -4.31 -3.32 0.02
CA LEU A 101 -5.51 -2.82 0.67
C LEU A 101 -6.61 -3.89 0.66
N LYS A 102 -7.17 -4.16 1.84
CA LYS A 102 -8.32 -5.04 2.01
C LYS A 102 -9.60 -4.21 1.95
N GLY A 103 -10.62 -4.70 1.23
CA GLY A 103 -11.91 -4.02 1.11
C GLY A 103 -12.48 -4.07 -0.30
N LYS A 104 -13.51 -3.24 -0.54
CA LYS A 104 -14.16 -3.10 -1.85
C LYS A 104 -13.24 -2.45 -2.88
N CYS A 105 -12.47 -1.44 -2.46
CA CYS A 105 -11.49 -0.78 -3.30
C CYS A 105 -10.15 -1.49 -3.20
N LYS A 106 -9.75 -2.13 -4.31
CA LYS A 106 -8.43 -2.75 -4.45
C LYS A 106 -7.37 -1.68 -4.69
N GLY A 107 -6.14 -2.01 -4.35
CA GLY A 107 -4.99 -1.14 -4.49
C GLY A 107 -3.93 -1.56 -3.50
N GLN A 108 -2.92 -0.73 -3.37
CA GLN A 108 -1.78 -0.99 -2.51
C GLN A 108 -1.40 0.27 -1.75
N LEU A 109 -1.00 0.08 -0.50
CA LEU A 109 -0.46 1.10 0.36
C LEU A 109 1.06 0.95 0.39
N LEU A 110 1.76 1.96 -0.10
CA LEU A 110 3.21 2.08 0.02
C LEU A 110 3.51 2.96 1.22
N VAL A 111 4.46 2.56 2.06
CA VAL A 111 4.80 3.30 3.28
C VAL A 111 6.30 3.48 3.37
N ALA A 112 6.71 4.68 3.76
CA ALA A 112 8.05 4.99 4.22
C ALA A 112 8.02 5.17 5.73
N MET A 113 8.85 4.41 6.45
CA MET A 113 8.99 4.44 7.90
C MET A 113 10.37 4.97 8.27
N GLY A 114 10.47 5.80 9.29
CA GLY A 114 11.73 6.22 9.90
C GLY A 114 11.88 5.60 11.28
N GLN A 115 13.12 5.53 11.77
CA GLN A 115 13.43 5.03 13.12
C GLN A 115 14.08 6.14 13.96
N ASP A 116 13.63 6.30 15.20
CA ASP A 116 14.24 7.25 16.13
C ASP A 116 15.46 6.64 16.88
N SER A 117 16.08 7.44 17.75
CA SER A 117 17.20 6.99 18.59
C SER A 117 16.81 5.90 19.59
N MET A 118 15.53 5.81 19.97
CA MET A 118 14.95 4.84 20.91
C MET A 118 14.39 3.58 20.22
N ASN A 119 14.76 3.36 18.96
CA ASN A 119 14.33 2.23 18.13
C ASN A 119 12.82 2.15 17.86
N GLN A 120 12.08 3.25 18.04
CA GLN A 120 10.68 3.34 17.69
C GLN A 120 10.53 3.73 16.21
N PHE A 121 9.51 3.17 15.56
CA PHE A 121 9.21 3.43 14.16
C PHE A 121 8.04 4.39 14.00
N TYR A 122 8.19 5.36 13.11
CA TYR A 122 7.16 6.33 12.78
C TYR A 122 6.97 6.41 11.26
N PRO A 123 5.73 6.56 10.77
CA PRO A 123 5.51 6.81 9.36
C PRO A 123 6.11 8.17 8.98
N LEU A 124 6.81 8.22 7.85
CA LEU A 124 7.33 9.46 7.25
C LEU A 124 6.41 9.94 6.13
N ALA A 125 6.00 9.01 5.28
CA ALA A 125 5.09 9.25 4.16
C ALA A 125 4.39 7.95 3.77
N TRP A 126 3.25 8.08 3.10
CA TRP A 126 2.58 6.95 2.50
C TRP A 126 1.92 7.34 1.18
N ALA A 127 1.67 6.33 0.36
CA ALA A 127 0.95 6.47 -0.88
C ALA A 127 -0.07 5.35 -1.06
N VAL A 128 -1.24 5.71 -1.58
CA VAL A 128 -2.21 4.73 -2.09
C VAL A 128 -2.05 4.70 -3.59
N VAL A 129 -1.77 3.54 -4.16
CA VAL A 129 -1.58 3.32 -5.61
C VAL A 129 -2.47 2.19 -6.09
N ASP A 130 -2.76 2.16 -7.39
CA ASP A 130 -3.54 1.09 -7.99
C ASP A 130 -2.77 -0.23 -8.08
N LYS A 131 -1.46 -0.18 -8.36
CA LYS A 131 -0.59 -1.36 -8.46
C LYS A 131 0.87 -1.05 -8.08
N GLU A 132 1.55 -1.99 -7.44
CA GLU A 132 3.01 -1.98 -7.34
C GLU A 132 3.64 -2.25 -8.69
N THR A 133 4.37 -1.26 -9.17
CA THR A 133 5.21 -1.33 -10.36
C THR A 133 6.47 -0.53 -10.10
N SER A 134 7.53 -0.75 -10.88
CA SER A 134 8.74 0.07 -10.80
C SER A 134 8.43 1.56 -11.01
N ARG A 135 7.41 1.89 -11.82
CA ARG A 135 6.96 3.26 -12.07
C ARG A 135 6.30 3.90 -10.84
N THR A 136 5.48 3.16 -10.11
CA THR A 136 4.83 3.68 -8.89
C THR A 136 5.84 3.83 -7.76
N TRP A 137 6.79 2.90 -7.63
CA TRP A 137 7.90 3.03 -6.69
C TRP A 137 8.81 4.22 -7.01
N SER A 138 9.22 4.38 -8.27
CA SER A 138 10.03 5.54 -8.69
C SER A 138 9.33 6.86 -8.39
N TRP A 139 8.02 6.93 -8.64
CA TRP A 139 7.23 8.11 -8.30
C TRP A 139 7.14 8.37 -6.79
N PHE A 140 6.95 7.31 -5.99
CA PHE A 140 6.88 7.42 -4.53
C PHE A 140 8.22 7.87 -3.94
N VAL A 141 9.32 7.24 -4.35
CA VAL A 141 10.68 7.55 -3.89
C VAL A 141 11.10 8.95 -4.33
N ASP A 142 10.72 9.39 -5.53
CA ASP A 142 11.00 10.76 -5.99
C ASP A 142 10.25 11.84 -5.18
N LEU A 143 8.99 11.58 -4.81
CA LEU A 143 8.26 12.45 -3.90
C LEU A 143 8.85 12.44 -2.48
N LEU A 144 9.29 11.27 -2.00
CA LEU A 144 9.93 11.13 -0.69
C LEU A 144 11.26 11.89 -0.64
N LYS A 145 12.11 11.74 -1.66
CA LYS A 145 13.36 12.48 -1.84
C LYS A 145 13.15 13.98 -1.73
N ARG A 146 12.15 14.51 -2.45
CA ARG A 146 11.80 15.93 -2.45
C ARG A 146 11.18 16.38 -1.12
N SER A 147 10.39 15.53 -0.47
CA SER A 147 9.74 15.89 0.79
C SER A 147 10.72 15.94 1.96
N LEU A 148 11.70 15.02 1.99
CA LEU A 148 12.69 14.95 3.07
C LEU A 148 14.01 15.69 2.75
N ASP A 149 14.11 16.30 1.57
CA ASP A 149 15.33 16.97 1.06
C ASP A 149 16.58 16.06 1.08
N LEU A 150 16.44 14.84 0.56
CA LEU A 150 17.49 13.81 0.63
C LEU A 150 18.64 14.00 -0.38
N ASN A 151 18.58 15.00 -1.27
CA ASN A 151 19.51 15.16 -2.39
C ASN A 151 19.65 13.83 -3.18
N ASN A 152 20.86 13.35 -3.44
CA ASN A 152 21.10 12.06 -4.10
C ASN A 152 21.10 10.87 -3.15
N GLY A 153 20.78 11.07 -1.86
CA GLY A 153 20.67 9.99 -0.87
C GLY A 153 21.90 9.77 0.00
N ALA A 154 22.96 10.58 -0.18
CA ALA A 154 24.18 10.48 0.59
C ALA A 154 23.92 10.53 2.10
N GLY A 155 24.49 9.57 2.83
CA GLY A 155 24.34 9.47 4.29
C GLY A 155 23.04 8.83 4.77
N VAL A 156 22.14 8.41 3.86
CA VAL A 156 20.88 7.73 4.20
C VAL A 156 20.96 6.26 3.82
N THR A 157 20.40 5.40 4.67
CA THR A 157 20.26 3.96 4.41
C THR A 157 18.79 3.60 4.23
N PHE A 158 18.47 2.89 3.15
CA PHE A 158 17.17 2.30 2.91
C PHE A 158 17.16 0.82 3.29
N ILE A 159 16.06 0.37 3.90
CA ILE A 159 15.75 -1.05 4.10
C ILE A 159 14.44 -1.34 3.39
N SER A 160 14.41 -2.35 2.53
CA SER A 160 13.18 -2.80 1.90
C SER A 160 13.13 -4.30 1.69
N ASP A 161 12.02 -4.78 1.14
CA ASP A 161 11.97 -6.11 0.56
C ASP A 161 12.93 -6.26 -0.65
N MET A 162 13.01 -7.47 -1.21
CA MET A 162 13.87 -7.78 -2.36
C MET A 162 13.16 -7.59 -3.70
N GLN A 163 12.10 -6.78 -3.77
CA GLN A 163 11.36 -6.60 -5.00
C GLN A 163 12.16 -5.75 -6.00
N LYS A 164 12.47 -6.34 -7.17
CA LYS A 164 13.28 -5.69 -8.22
C LYS A 164 12.84 -4.26 -8.54
N GLY A 165 11.53 -4.04 -8.72
CA GLY A 165 11.01 -2.72 -9.07
C GLY A 165 11.21 -1.64 -7.99
N LEU A 166 11.33 -2.02 -6.72
CA LEU A 166 11.64 -1.12 -5.62
C LEU A 166 13.13 -0.83 -5.55
N LEU A 167 13.97 -1.86 -5.67
CA LEU A 167 15.43 -1.73 -5.69
C LEU A 167 15.90 -0.80 -6.82
N ASP A 168 15.35 -1.00 -8.03
CA ASP A 168 15.65 -0.19 -9.21
C ASP A 168 15.20 1.27 -9.02
N ALA A 169 14.07 1.49 -8.34
CA ALA A 169 13.56 2.82 -8.06
C ALA A 169 14.49 3.59 -7.10
N VAL A 170 14.94 2.94 -6.02
CA VAL A 170 15.85 3.58 -5.05
C VAL A 170 17.20 3.88 -5.71
N SER A 171 17.80 2.91 -6.41
CA SER A 171 19.10 3.12 -7.07
C SER A 171 19.07 4.20 -8.15
N THR A 172 17.96 4.35 -8.86
CA THR A 172 17.80 5.39 -9.89
C THR A 172 17.57 6.78 -9.29
N VAL A 173 16.74 6.90 -8.25
CA VAL A 173 16.33 8.21 -7.70
C VAL A 173 17.33 8.73 -6.66
N LEU A 174 17.96 7.83 -5.91
CA LEU A 174 18.86 8.09 -4.78
C LEU A 174 20.15 7.25 -4.94
N PRO A 175 20.98 7.55 -5.95
CA PRO A 175 22.13 6.71 -6.31
C PRO A 175 23.21 6.64 -5.23
N ASP A 176 23.28 7.63 -4.34
CA ASP A 176 24.29 7.71 -3.28
C ASP A 176 23.79 7.11 -1.96
N ALA A 177 22.55 6.61 -1.91
CA ALA A 177 22.00 5.97 -0.72
C ALA A 177 22.52 4.53 -0.57
N HIS A 178 22.74 4.12 0.68
CA HIS A 178 22.96 2.71 0.96
C HIS A 178 21.62 1.97 0.92
N HIS A 179 21.64 0.75 0.38
CA HIS A 179 20.46 -0.12 0.37
C HIS A 179 20.73 -1.43 1.10
N ARG A 180 19.80 -1.86 1.94
CA ARG A 180 19.84 -3.12 2.68
C ARG A 180 18.53 -3.88 2.47
N TYR A 181 18.62 -5.20 2.50
CA TYR A 181 17.43 -6.04 2.45
C TYR A 181 16.89 -6.28 3.85
N CYS A 182 15.56 -6.26 3.98
CA CYS A 182 14.88 -6.58 5.20
C CYS A 182 15.13 -8.05 5.56
N ALA A 183 15.74 -8.30 6.73
CA ALA A 183 16.07 -9.66 7.19
C ALA A 183 14.84 -10.58 7.27
N ARG A 184 13.69 -10.04 7.71
CA ARG A 184 12.41 -10.77 7.73
C ARG A 184 11.99 -11.24 6.34
N HIS A 185 12.16 -10.39 5.33
CA HIS A 185 11.83 -10.75 3.95
C HIS A 185 12.82 -11.76 3.37
N ILE A 186 14.12 -11.66 3.72
CA ILE A 186 15.11 -12.68 3.37
C ILE A 186 14.69 -14.03 3.94
N GLU A 187 14.40 -14.10 5.24
CA GLU A 187 13.98 -15.31 5.93
C GLU A 187 12.74 -15.92 5.29
N VAL A 188 11.68 -15.13 5.10
CA VAL A 188 10.44 -15.61 4.47
C VAL A 188 10.68 -16.10 3.04
N ASN A 189 11.50 -15.41 2.26
CA ASN A 189 11.83 -15.82 0.90
C ASN A 189 12.66 -17.12 0.86
N TRP A 190 13.56 -17.31 1.83
CA TRP A 190 14.34 -18.54 1.96
C TRP A 190 13.46 -19.72 2.35
N LEU A 191 12.56 -19.55 3.32
CA LEU A 191 11.62 -20.58 3.74
C LEU A 191 10.72 -21.05 2.59
N LYS A 192 10.20 -20.11 1.79
CA LYS A 192 9.41 -20.44 0.59
C LYS A 192 10.19 -21.30 -0.41
N LYS A 193 11.44 -20.93 -0.70
CA LYS A 193 12.30 -21.70 -1.62
C LYS A 193 12.58 -23.12 -1.10
N ILE A 194 12.79 -23.27 0.20
CA ILE A 194 13.00 -24.58 0.81
C ILE A 194 11.74 -25.45 0.67
N GLU A 195 10.54 -24.88 0.87
CA GLU A 195 9.29 -25.59 0.65
C GLU A 195 9.08 -25.96 -0.82
N GLU A 196 9.41 -25.07 -1.77
CA GLU A 196 9.38 -25.34 -3.20
C GLU A 196 10.30 -26.52 -3.57
N TRP A 197 11.56 -26.51 -3.11
CA TRP A 197 12.50 -27.60 -3.36
C TRP A 197 12.05 -28.93 -2.76
N ARG A 198 11.48 -28.91 -1.55
CA ARG A 198 10.95 -30.13 -0.93
C ARG A 198 9.79 -30.71 -1.73
N ASN A 199 8.93 -29.87 -2.30
CA ASN A 199 7.81 -30.32 -3.12
C ASN A 199 8.28 -30.86 -4.48
N GLU A 200 9.29 -30.22 -5.09
CA GLU A 200 9.92 -30.71 -6.34
C GLU A 200 10.62 -32.06 -6.13
N GLU A 201 11.32 -32.27 -5.00
CA GLU A 201 11.94 -33.57 -4.68
C GLU A 201 10.89 -34.67 -4.47
N VAL A 202 9.75 -34.37 -3.85
CA VAL A 202 8.65 -35.33 -3.69
C VAL A 202 8.04 -35.67 -5.05
N ASP A 203 7.86 -34.71 -5.94
CA ASP A 203 7.38 -34.99 -7.31
C ASP A 203 8.37 -35.87 -8.08
N VAL A 204 9.69 -35.61 -7.99
CA VAL A 204 10.72 -36.44 -8.65
C VAL A 204 10.76 -37.87 -8.08
N VAL A 205 10.60 -38.06 -6.76
CA VAL A 205 10.53 -39.39 -6.14
C VAL A 205 9.26 -40.13 -6.57
N VAL A 206 8.12 -39.45 -6.64
CA VAL A 206 6.86 -40.05 -7.12
C VAL A 206 6.97 -40.46 -8.60
N TYR A 207 7.61 -39.67 -9.46
CA TYR A 207 7.82 -40.05 -10.87
C TYR A 207 8.76 -41.24 -11.08
N LEU A 208 9.69 -41.50 -10.14
CA LEU A 208 10.59 -42.66 -10.19
C LEU A 208 9.99 -43.95 -9.62
N GLU A 209 8.90 -43.87 -8.84
CA GLU A 209 8.17 -45.06 -8.36
C GLU A 209 7.14 -45.61 -9.36
N TYR A 210 6.94 -44.94 -10.51
CA TYR A 210 6.07 -45.36 -11.61
C TYR A 210 6.82 -45.75 -12.90
N LEU A 211 8.14 -45.96 -12.83
CA LEU A 211 8.98 -46.59 -13.88
C LEU A 211 9.56 -47.91 -13.37
#